data_AF-A0A7L4HNB4-F1
#
_entry.id   AF-A0A7L4HNB4-F1
#
_cell.length_a   1.000
_cell.length_b   1.000
_cell.length_c   1.000
_cell.angle_alpha   90.00
_cell.angle_beta   90.00
_cell.angle_gamma   90.00
#
_symmetry.space_group_name_H-M   'P 1'
#
loop_
_entity.id
_entity.type
_entity.pdbx_description
1 polymer ?
#
loop_
_entity_poly.entity_id
_entity_poly.type
_entity_poly.pdbx_seq_one_letter_code
_entity_poly.pdbx_strand_id
1 'polypeptide(L)'
;EGQLRVDANVSVHHPGEPYGVRTEVKNINSMRFLAKAVDYEIQRQIEELENGGTILNETRAFDAKLGCTVPMRDKEGKQDYRFMPEPNLPPLILYDAKSLPANLNHQQVVNIDWIHERLPDLPSVKRAKLVERYGILPEHSFTLLNEDGLTEFFENVVKDTQMKPKKVIGWILNDLLSYLKQHSLTVKESPVSSFLLADLLNLLEKKEISSAAAKQVLAELWKGEGKTPLEIVKEKKLELMQDQKELEQICQAVIDGQENEVIMMVLG
;
A
#
# COMPACT_ATOMS: atom_id res chain seq x y z
N GLU A 1 -17.02 2.48 -9.96
CA GLU A 1 -17.46 1.14 -10.38
C GLU A 1 -18.38 0.41 -9.39
N GLY A 2 -18.60 0.88 -8.14
CA GLY A 2 -19.68 0.35 -7.28
C GLY A 2 -19.59 -1.14 -6.90
N GLN A 3 -18.41 -1.74 -7.04
CA GLN A 3 -18.16 -3.17 -6.83
C GLN A 3 -18.18 -3.57 -5.35
N LEU A 4 -17.86 -2.63 -4.45
CA LEU A 4 -18.00 -2.81 -3.00
C LEU A 4 -19.17 -1.97 -2.50
N ARG A 5 -20.09 -2.61 -1.78
CA ARG A 5 -21.21 -1.96 -1.09
C ARG A 5 -21.18 -2.36 0.38
N VAL A 6 -21.39 -1.41 1.26
CA VAL A 6 -21.38 -1.63 2.70
C VAL A 6 -22.66 -1.01 3.28
N ASP A 7 -23.33 -1.76 4.13
CA ASP A 7 -24.37 -1.27 5.02
C ASP A 7 -23.85 -1.36 6.45
N ALA A 8 -24.10 -0.33 7.26
CA ALA A 8 -23.66 -0.27 8.65
C ALA A 8 -24.83 -0.56 9.60
N ASN A 9 -24.60 -1.37 10.63
CA ASN A 9 -25.57 -1.61 11.69
C ASN A 9 -25.01 -1.04 12.99
N VAL A 10 -25.70 -0.04 13.57
CA VAL A 10 -25.22 0.72 14.72
C VAL A 10 -26.24 0.65 15.85
N SER A 11 -25.77 0.37 17.06
CA SER A 11 -26.53 0.44 18.31
C SER A 11 -25.60 0.87 19.43
N VAL A 12 -26.03 1.78 20.29
CA VAL A 12 -25.31 2.19 21.51
C VAL A 12 -25.94 1.56 22.76
N HIS A 13 -25.13 1.35 23.80
CA HIS A 13 -25.55 0.84 25.12
C HIS A 13 -24.49 1.21 26.16
N HIS A 14 -24.86 1.26 27.44
CA HIS A 14 -23.86 1.39 28.51
C HIS A 14 -23.10 0.06 28.73
N PRO A 15 -21.82 0.13 29.14
CA PRO A 15 -21.06 -1.08 29.47
C PRO A 15 -21.76 -1.93 30.53
N GLY A 16 -21.99 -3.21 30.21
CA GLY A 16 -22.68 -4.16 31.09
C GLY A 16 -24.19 -4.25 30.90
N GLU A 17 -24.78 -3.40 30.06
CA GLU A 17 -26.20 -3.46 29.69
C GLU A 17 -26.41 -4.27 28.39
N PRO A 18 -27.64 -4.75 28.10
CA PRO A 18 -27.97 -5.33 26.80
C PRO A 18 -27.77 -4.35 25.65
N TYR A 19 -27.52 -4.87 24.44
CA TYR A 19 -27.43 -4.03 23.24
C TYR A 19 -28.72 -3.23 23.00
N GLY A 20 -28.55 -1.97 22.62
CA GLY A 20 -29.64 -1.07 22.26
C GLY A 20 -30.32 -1.42 20.93
N VAL A 21 -31.31 -0.63 20.57
CA VAL A 21 -32.03 -0.79 19.31
C VAL A 21 -31.10 -0.48 18.13
N ARG A 22 -31.11 -1.37 17.14
CA ARG A 22 -30.27 -1.27 15.95
C ARG A 22 -30.86 -0.28 14.94
N THR A 23 -30.02 0.60 14.43
CA THR A 23 -30.28 1.39 13.21
C THR A 23 -29.40 0.86 12.07
N GLU A 24 -30.02 0.59 10.92
CA GLU A 24 -29.31 0.13 9.71
C GLU A 24 -29.11 1.32 8.76
N VAL A 25 -27.85 1.70 8.49
CA VAL A 25 -27.50 2.80 7.57
C VAL A 25 -27.05 2.23 6.22
N LYS A 26 -27.76 2.62 5.16
CA LYS A 26 -27.57 2.14 3.78
C LYS A 26 -26.97 3.18 2.86
N ASN A 27 -26.66 2.71 1.65
CA ASN A 27 -26.20 3.52 0.51
C ASN A 27 -24.84 4.19 0.76
N ILE A 28 -23.94 3.45 1.40
CA ILE A 28 -22.59 3.93 1.70
C ILE A 28 -21.65 3.44 0.60
N ASN A 29 -21.19 4.38 -0.24
CA ASN A 29 -20.36 4.08 -1.41
C ASN A 29 -18.86 4.41 -1.21
N SER A 30 -18.44 4.73 0.02
CA SER A 30 -17.05 5.09 0.34
C SER A 30 -16.71 4.73 1.78
N MET A 31 -15.49 4.24 2.03
CA MET A 31 -14.98 3.99 3.39
C MET A 31 -14.96 5.26 4.25
N ARG A 32 -14.71 6.43 3.64
CA ARG A 32 -14.78 7.71 4.35
C ARG A 32 -16.20 8.05 4.78
N PHE A 33 -17.19 7.76 3.93
CA PHE A 33 -18.60 7.96 4.25
C PHE A 33 -19.11 6.93 5.25
N LEU A 34 -18.57 5.71 5.23
CA LEU A 34 -18.86 4.69 6.24
C LEU A 34 -18.48 5.16 7.63
N ALA A 35 -17.23 5.64 7.81
CA ALA A 35 -16.78 6.16 9.10
C ALA A 35 -17.67 7.31 9.57
N LYS A 36 -17.92 8.32 8.72
CA LYS A 36 -18.80 9.45 9.04
C LYS A 36 -20.23 9.03 9.39
N ALA A 37 -20.79 8.06 8.66
CA ALA A 37 -22.14 7.57 8.91
C ALA A 37 -22.24 6.88 10.28
N VAL A 38 -21.24 6.07 10.62
CA VAL A 38 -21.16 5.40 11.93
C VAL A 38 -20.97 6.43 13.04
N ASP A 39 -20.03 7.36 12.90
CA ASP A 39 -19.77 8.41 13.91
C ASP A 39 -21.02 9.27 14.16
N TYR A 40 -21.69 9.70 13.09
CA TYR A 40 -22.93 10.47 13.19
C TYR A 40 -24.02 9.67 13.90
N GLU A 41 -24.21 8.41 13.53
CA GLU A 41 -25.28 7.57 14.09
C GLU A 41 -25.02 7.24 15.56
N ILE A 42 -23.77 7.05 15.96
CA ILE A 42 -23.39 6.90 17.38
C ILE A 42 -23.82 8.15 18.17
N GLN A 43 -23.41 9.35 17.72
CA GLN A 43 -23.74 10.59 18.42
C GLN A 43 -25.25 10.84 18.47
N ARG A 44 -25.95 10.66 17.35
CA ARG A 44 -27.41 10.82 17.29
C ARG A 44 -28.13 9.89 18.26
N GLN A 45 -27.71 8.64 18.37
CA GLN A 45 -28.35 7.70 19.30
C GLN A 45 -28.06 8.06 20.76
N ILE A 46 -26.84 8.50 21.08
CA ILE A 46 -26.48 8.97 22.42
C ILE A 46 -27.32 10.20 22.80
N GLU A 47 -27.35 11.23 21.95
CA GLU A 47 -28.12 12.45 22.20
C GLU A 47 -29.61 12.17 22.39
N GLU A 48 -30.22 11.31 21.57
CA GLU A 48 -31.64 10.95 21.69
C GLU A 48 -31.92 10.24 23.03
N LEU A 49 -31.05 9.31 23.44
CA LEU A 49 -31.21 8.58 24.71
C LEU A 49 -30.98 9.47 25.93
N GLU A 50 -29.96 10.34 25.90
CA GLU A 50 -29.65 11.28 27.00
C GLU A 50 -30.74 12.33 27.19
N ASN A 51 -31.43 12.71 26.11
CA ASN A 51 -32.60 13.60 26.17
C ASN A 51 -33.89 12.89 26.63
N GLY A 52 -33.82 11.61 27.00
CA GLY A 52 -34.97 10.80 27.45
C GLY A 52 -35.86 10.28 26.31
N GLY A 53 -35.38 10.37 25.07
CA GLY A 53 -36.03 9.81 23.89
C GLY A 53 -35.81 8.30 23.75
N THR A 54 -36.28 7.74 22.64
CA THR A 54 -36.17 6.30 22.36
C THR A 54 -35.74 6.04 20.94
N ILE A 55 -34.77 5.13 20.75
CA ILE A 55 -34.32 4.74 19.41
C ILE A 55 -35.33 3.79 18.76
N LEU A 56 -35.76 4.12 17.55
CA LEU A 56 -36.60 3.27 16.72
C LEU A 56 -35.74 2.35 15.84
N ASN A 57 -36.24 1.15 15.57
CA ASN A 57 -35.61 0.23 14.63
C ASN A 57 -35.96 0.66 13.20
N GLU A 58 -35.14 1.53 12.63
CA GLU A 58 -35.35 2.14 11.33
C GLU A 58 -34.17 1.88 10.37
N THR A 59 -34.47 1.96 9.09
CA THR A 59 -33.45 2.03 8.04
C THR A 59 -33.20 3.49 7.68
N ARG A 60 -31.94 3.91 7.69
CA ARG A 60 -31.53 5.26 7.32
C ARG A 60 -30.61 5.23 6.13
N ALA A 61 -30.52 6.34 5.41
CA ALA A 61 -29.53 6.56 4.36
C ALA A 61 -28.52 7.61 4.84
N PHE A 62 -27.26 7.44 4.46
CA PHE A 62 -26.27 8.50 4.69
C PHE A 62 -26.35 9.55 3.57
N ASP A 63 -26.68 10.79 3.90
CA ASP A 63 -26.59 11.91 2.99
C ASP A 63 -25.18 12.52 3.06
N ALA A 64 -24.35 12.23 2.04
CA ALA A 64 -22.98 12.71 2.01
C ALA A 64 -22.84 14.24 1.86
N LYS A 65 -23.89 14.94 1.37
CA LYS A 65 -23.88 16.40 1.23
C LYS A 65 -24.15 17.06 2.57
N LEU A 66 -25.13 16.55 3.32
CA LEU A 66 -25.50 17.07 4.63
C LEU A 66 -24.60 16.53 5.75
N GLY A 67 -23.92 15.40 5.50
CA GLY A 67 -23.07 14.74 6.49
C GLY A 67 -23.85 14.06 7.61
N CYS A 68 -25.14 13.76 7.39
CA CYS A 68 -26.04 13.18 8.38
C CYS A 68 -26.75 11.92 7.87
N THR A 69 -27.28 11.12 8.80
CA THR A 69 -28.20 10.03 8.46
C THR A 69 -29.62 10.58 8.36
N VAL A 70 -30.34 10.22 7.31
CA VAL A 70 -31.75 10.60 7.09
C VAL A 70 -32.64 9.36 7.14
N PRO A 71 -33.82 9.42 7.78
CA PRO A 71 -34.72 8.28 7.82
C PRO A 71 -35.15 7.94 6.39
N MET A 72 -35.04 6.66 6.02
CA MET A 72 -35.65 6.18 4.79
C MET A 72 -37.12 5.87 5.06
N ARG A 73 -37.96 5.98 4.02
CA ARG A 73 -39.39 5.63 4.11
C ARG A 73 -39.58 4.34 4.90
N ASP A 74 -40.49 4.37 5.87
CA ASP A 74 -40.84 3.23 6.70
C ASP A 74 -41.11 2.01 5.83
N LYS A 75 -40.33 0.96 6.07
CA LYS A 75 -40.76 -0.38 5.68
C LYS A 75 -41.90 -0.73 6.62
N GLU A 76 -43.13 -0.73 6.11
CA GLU A 76 -44.27 -1.36 6.77
C GLU A 76 -43.87 -2.81 7.16
N GLY A 77 -43.50 -3.02 8.43
CA GLY A 77 -43.25 -4.33 9.04
C GLY A 77 -41.95 -5.07 8.68
N LYS A 78 -41.67 -6.14 9.45
CA LYS A 78 -40.66 -7.15 9.10
C LYS A 78 -41.07 -7.79 7.77
N GLN A 79 -40.27 -7.61 6.71
CA GLN A 79 -40.51 -8.27 5.44
C GLN A 79 -40.36 -9.77 5.59
N ASP A 80 -41.46 -10.51 5.41
CA ASP A 80 -41.42 -11.96 5.30
C ASP A 80 -40.93 -12.33 3.90
N TYR A 81 -39.64 -12.68 3.82
CA TYR A 81 -39.01 -13.10 2.57
C TYR A 81 -39.44 -14.49 2.11
N ARG A 82 -40.18 -15.26 2.93
CA ARG A 82 -40.66 -16.62 2.62
C ARG A 82 -39.56 -17.50 2.04
N PHE A 83 -38.40 -17.52 2.71
CA PHE A 83 -37.27 -18.34 2.31
C PHE A 83 -37.71 -19.80 2.16
N MET A 84 -37.53 -20.35 0.97
CA MET A 84 -37.68 -21.78 0.68
C MET A 84 -36.43 -22.26 -0.07
N PRO A 85 -36.04 -23.53 0.09
CA PRO A 85 -34.99 -24.12 -0.74
C PRO A 85 -35.33 -23.96 -2.22
N GLU A 86 -34.37 -23.52 -3.04
CA GLU A 86 -34.54 -23.37 -4.49
C GLU A 86 -34.71 -24.76 -5.14
N PRO A 87 -35.89 -25.12 -5.67
CA PRO A 87 -36.12 -26.47 -6.18
C PRO A 87 -35.37 -26.76 -7.48
N ASN A 88 -34.99 -25.72 -8.25
CA ASN A 88 -34.31 -25.90 -9.53
C ASN A 88 -32.79 -26.03 -9.39
N LEU A 89 -32.24 -25.75 -8.21
CA LEU A 89 -30.81 -25.87 -7.94
C LEU A 89 -30.58 -27.07 -7.01
N PRO A 90 -29.99 -28.17 -7.51
CA PRO A 90 -29.62 -29.26 -6.62
C PRO A 90 -28.58 -28.79 -5.58
N PRO A 91 -28.54 -29.43 -4.40
CA PRO A 91 -27.56 -29.08 -3.38
C PRO A 91 -26.11 -29.19 -3.90
N LEU A 92 -25.30 -28.19 -3.58
CA LEU A 92 -23.85 -28.23 -3.80
C LEU A 92 -23.20 -29.02 -2.66
N ILE A 93 -22.46 -30.06 -3.00
CA ILE A 93 -21.78 -30.93 -2.04
C ILE A 93 -20.31 -30.53 -1.97
N LEU A 94 -19.85 -30.10 -0.78
CA LEU A 94 -18.44 -29.82 -0.53
C LEU A 94 -17.77 -31.06 0.05
N TYR A 95 -16.57 -31.39 -0.41
CA TYR A 95 -15.81 -32.52 0.14
C TYR A 95 -14.31 -32.21 0.26
N ASP A 96 -13.67 -32.86 1.22
CA ASP A 96 -12.22 -33.00 1.33
C ASP A 96 -11.79 -34.46 1.08
N ALA A 97 -10.50 -34.74 1.12
CA ALA A 97 -9.94 -36.08 0.92
C ALA A 97 -10.50 -37.15 1.91
N LYS A 98 -11.09 -36.74 3.04
CA LYS A 98 -11.65 -37.64 4.07
C LYS A 98 -13.17 -37.82 3.92
N SER A 99 -13.86 -36.92 3.24
CA SER A 99 -15.32 -36.90 3.12
C SER A 99 -15.84 -37.21 1.71
N LEU A 100 -15.05 -37.93 0.91
CA LEU A 100 -15.38 -38.25 -0.49
C LEU A 100 -16.71 -39.04 -0.60
N PRO A 101 -17.72 -38.54 -1.32
CA PRO A 101 -18.98 -39.26 -1.51
C PRO A 101 -18.80 -40.53 -2.37
N ALA A 102 -19.43 -41.65 -1.98
CA ALA A 102 -19.31 -42.93 -2.69
C ALA A 102 -19.96 -42.93 -4.09
N ASN A 103 -20.95 -42.06 -4.32
CA ASN A 103 -21.66 -41.92 -5.60
C ASN A 103 -21.49 -40.48 -6.12
N LEU A 104 -20.47 -40.26 -6.93
CA LEU A 104 -20.09 -38.92 -7.42
C LEU A 104 -20.86 -38.55 -8.70
N ASN A 105 -21.69 -37.51 -8.63
CA ASN A 105 -22.01 -36.70 -9.80
C ASN A 105 -21.05 -35.52 -9.85
N HIS A 106 -20.11 -35.52 -10.81
CA HIS A 106 -19.07 -34.49 -10.94
C HIS A 106 -19.62 -33.05 -11.09
N GLN A 107 -20.89 -32.88 -11.48
CA GLN A 107 -21.52 -31.57 -11.64
C GLN A 107 -22.02 -30.95 -10.32
N GLN A 108 -22.05 -31.72 -9.22
CA GLN A 108 -22.66 -31.30 -7.94
C GLN A 108 -21.66 -31.25 -6.79
N VAL A 109 -20.39 -31.56 -7.05
CA VAL A 109 -19.37 -31.71 -6.00
C VAL A 109 -18.24 -30.70 -6.18
N VAL A 110 -17.75 -30.16 -5.07
CA VAL A 110 -16.63 -29.22 -5.04
C VAL A 110 -15.56 -29.75 -4.09
N ASN A 111 -14.34 -29.93 -4.61
CA ASN A 111 -13.18 -30.35 -3.85
C ASN A 111 -12.56 -29.15 -3.12
N ILE A 112 -12.61 -29.17 -1.78
CA ILE A 112 -12.08 -28.08 -0.94
C ILE A 112 -10.55 -28.06 -0.97
N ASP A 113 -9.89 -29.24 -0.95
CA ASP A 113 -8.42 -29.33 -0.95
C ASP A 113 -7.82 -28.71 -2.22
N TRP A 114 -8.42 -28.98 -3.38
CA TRP A 114 -8.01 -28.42 -4.67
C TRP A 114 -8.13 -26.89 -4.73
N ILE A 115 -9.14 -26.31 -4.07
CA ILE A 115 -9.31 -24.86 -3.94
C ILE A 115 -8.24 -24.31 -3.00
N HIS A 116 -8.08 -24.95 -1.84
CA HIS A 116 -7.13 -24.54 -0.81
C HIS A 116 -5.69 -24.48 -1.35
N GLU A 117 -5.26 -25.48 -2.13
CA GLU A 117 -3.93 -25.51 -2.77
C GLU A 117 -3.68 -24.37 -3.77
N ARG A 118 -4.74 -23.76 -4.31
CA ARG A 118 -4.67 -22.64 -5.28
C ARG A 118 -4.84 -21.27 -4.64
N LEU A 119 -5.24 -21.20 -3.37
CA LEU A 119 -5.40 -19.92 -2.71
C LEU A 119 -4.03 -19.26 -2.56
N PRO A 120 -3.87 -18.00 -3.03
CA PRO A 120 -2.63 -17.28 -2.80
C PRO A 120 -2.48 -16.97 -1.30
N ASP A 121 -1.24 -16.74 -0.87
CA ASP A 121 -0.97 -16.21 0.46
C ASP A 121 -1.78 -14.93 0.71
N LEU A 122 -2.41 -14.86 1.88
CA LEU A 122 -3.08 -13.66 2.34
C LEU A 122 -2.08 -12.48 2.40
N PRO A 123 -2.53 -11.24 2.15
CA PRO A 123 -1.64 -10.07 2.22
C PRO A 123 -0.88 -9.95 3.55
N SER A 124 -1.51 -10.27 4.68
CA SER A 124 -0.85 -10.29 6.00
C SER A 124 0.33 -11.26 6.06
N VAL A 125 0.17 -12.47 5.51
CA VAL A 125 1.21 -13.50 5.45
C VAL A 125 2.33 -13.06 4.52
N LYS A 126 2.02 -12.52 3.34
CA LYS A 126 3.01 -11.98 2.40
C LYS A 126 3.86 -10.87 3.05
N ARG A 127 3.23 -9.93 3.76
CA ARG A 127 3.94 -8.86 4.48
C ARG A 127 4.92 -9.40 5.52
N ALA A 128 4.47 -10.34 6.35
CA ALA A 128 5.31 -10.97 7.36
C ALA A 128 6.53 -11.65 6.72
N LYS A 129 6.32 -12.42 5.64
CA LYS A 129 7.40 -13.06 4.88
C LYS A 129 8.40 -12.04 4.31
N LEU A 130 7.94 -10.91 3.76
CA LEU A 130 8.82 -9.85 3.24
C LEU A 130 9.68 -9.22 4.35
N VAL A 131 9.07 -8.91 5.50
CA VAL A 131 9.76 -8.33 6.66
C VAL A 131 10.81 -9.29 7.20
N GLU A 132 10.46 -10.56 7.39
CA GLU A 132 11.38 -11.58 7.89
C GLU A 132 12.53 -11.83 6.92
N ARG A 133 12.23 -12.02 5.63
CA ARG A 133 13.22 -12.36 4.61
C ARG A 133 14.22 -11.24 4.34
N TYR A 134 13.75 -9.99 4.28
CA TYR A 134 14.57 -8.84 3.85
C TYR A 134 14.96 -7.91 4.99
N GLY A 135 14.45 -8.14 6.21
CA GLY A 135 14.70 -7.30 7.38
C GLY A 135 14.17 -5.87 7.24
N ILE A 136 13.25 -5.62 6.30
CA ILE A 136 12.65 -4.29 6.09
C ILE A 136 11.64 -3.96 7.21
N LEU A 137 11.28 -2.67 7.33
CA LEU A 137 10.26 -2.27 8.30
C LEU A 137 8.87 -2.76 7.87
N PRO A 138 7.97 -3.09 8.84
CA PRO A 138 6.61 -3.51 8.53
C PRO A 138 5.89 -2.54 7.60
N GLU A 139 6.00 -1.24 7.82
CA GLU A 139 5.39 -0.19 6.99
C GLU A 139 5.78 -0.27 5.51
N HIS A 140 7.04 -0.61 5.18
CA HIS A 140 7.48 -0.74 3.79
C HIS A 140 6.80 -1.91 3.07
N SER A 141 6.49 -2.98 3.80
CA SER A 141 5.78 -4.13 3.23
C SER A 141 4.35 -3.80 2.80
N PHE A 142 3.71 -2.81 3.42
CA PHE A 142 2.39 -2.33 2.98
C PHE A 142 2.49 -1.68 1.60
N THR A 143 3.47 -0.79 1.41
CA THR A 143 3.65 -0.10 0.12
C THR A 143 4.03 -1.09 -1.00
N LEU A 144 4.93 -2.04 -0.72
CA LEU A 144 5.33 -3.07 -1.69
C LEU A 144 4.15 -3.88 -2.24
N LEU A 145 3.17 -4.23 -1.39
CA LEU A 145 2.01 -5.02 -1.80
C LEU A 145 0.84 -4.19 -2.35
N ASN A 146 0.76 -2.91 -2.01
CA ASN A 146 -0.32 -2.03 -2.48
C ASN A 146 -0.06 -1.50 -3.90
N GLU A 147 1.21 -1.36 -4.29
CA GLU A 147 1.59 -0.91 -5.64
C GLU A 147 1.80 -2.13 -6.55
N ASP A 148 1.03 -2.21 -7.64
CA ASP A 148 1.12 -3.34 -8.57
C ASP A 148 2.52 -3.45 -9.19
N GLY A 149 3.09 -4.67 -9.17
CA GLY A 149 4.43 -4.96 -9.66
C GLY A 149 5.60 -4.50 -8.78
N LEU A 150 5.38 -3.70 -7.72
CA LEU A 150 6.48 -3.14 -6.92
C LEU A 150 7.23 -4.20 -6.10
N THR A 151 6.51 -5.20 -5.58
CA THR A 151 7.14 -6.32 -4.84
C THR A 151 8.13 -7.06 -5.74
N GLU A 152 7.71 -7.44 -6.95
CA GLU A 152 8.57 -8.14 -7.91
C GLU A 152 9.76 -7.27 -8.32
N PHE A 153 9.53 -5.97 -8.57
CA PHE A 153 10.59 -5.02 -8.88
C PHE A 153 11.64 -4.96 -7.76
N PHE A 154 11.21 -4.84 -6.50
CA PHE A 154 12.11 -4.84 -5.34
C PHE A 154 12.89 -6.15 -5.20
N GLU A 155 12.23 -7.30 -5.33
CA GLU A 155 12.90 -8.61 -5.23
C GLU A 155 13.95 -8.79 -6.33
N ASN A 156 13.67 -8.32 -7.54
CA ASN A 156 14.63 -8.33 -8.66
C ASN A 156 15.83 -7.41 -8.39
N VAL A 157 15.61 -6.18 -7.91
CA VAL A 157 16.72 -5.27 -7.57
C VAL A 157 17.60 -5.89 -6.48
N VAL A 158 17.00 -6.44 -5.42
CA VAL A 158 17.72 -7.09 -4.32
C VAL A 158 18.53 -8.29 -4.79
N LYS A 159 18.02 -9.04 -5.76
CA LYS A 159 18.73 -10.20 -6.35
C LYS A 159 19.99 -9.78 -7.11
N ASP A 160 19.95 -8.64 -7.81
CA ASP A 160 21.01 -8.20 -8.73
C ASP A 160 21.97 -7.16 -8.11
N THR A 161 21.73 -6.71 -6.88
CA THR A 161 22.60 -5.76 -6.16
C THR A 161 23.30 -6.39 -4.96
N GLN A 162 24.49 -5.87 -4.63
CA GLN A 162 25.20 -6.17 -3.38
C GLN A 162 24.71 -5.31 -2.20
N MET A 163 23.89 -4.29 -2.48
CA MET A 163 23.34 -3.42 -1.45
C MET A 163 22.34 -4.18 -0.57
N LYS A 164 22.43 -3.98 0.75
CA LYS A 164 21.51 -4.62 1.70
C LYS A 164 20.05 -4.23 1.42
N PRO A 165 19.07 -5.16 1.50
CA PRO A 165 17.67 -4.89 1.16
C PRO A 165 17.05 -3.69 1.89
N LYS A 166 17.43 -3.44 3.15
CA LYS A 166 16.99 -2.28 3.93
C LYS A 166 17.37 -0.93 3.31
N LYS A 167 18.49 -0.85 2.60
CA LYS A 167 18.88 0.37 1.86
C LYS A 167 18.19 0.44 0.51
N VAL A 168 18.09 -0.70 -0.20
CA VAL A 168 17.41 -0.80 -1.50
C VAL A 168 15.97 -0.31 -1.42
N ILE A 169 15.22 -0.76 -0.40
CA ILE A 169 13.83 -0.34 -0.21
C ILE A 169 13.70 1.18 -0.02
N GLY A 170 14.66 1.82 0.65
CA GLY A 170 14.69 3.27 0.80
C GLY A 170 14.78 4.01 -0.54
N TRP A 171 15.64 3.55 -1.46
CA TRP A 171 15.76 4.10 -2.81
C TRP A 171 14.50 3.88 -3.66
N ILE A 172 13.90 2.70 -3.55
CA ILE A 172 12.66 2.40 -4.29
C ILE A 172 11.52 3.28 -3.79
N LEU A 173 11.34 3.39 -2.46
CA LEU A 173 10.21 4.12 -1.89
C LEU A 173 10.35 5.65 -2.02
N ASN A 174 11.55 6.19 -1.83
CA ASN A 174 11.75 7.63 -1.78
C ASN A 174 12.10 8.23 -3.14
N ASP A 175 12.86 7.52 -3.97
CA ASP A 175 13.32 8.06 -5.25
C ASP A 175 12.47 7.49 -6.39
N LEU A 176 12.48 6.17 -6.63
CA LEU A 176 11.75 5.59 -7.78
C LEU A 176 10.24 5.83 -7.73
N LEU A 177 9.58 5.51 -6.61
CA LEU A 177 8.14 5.73 -6.47
C LEU A 177 7.75 7.21 -6.55
N SER A 178 8.60 8.11 -6.07
CA SER A 178 8.34 9.55 -6.19
C SER A 178 8.34 10.01 -7.64
N TYR A 179 9.29 9.52 -8.46
CA TYR A 179 9.31 9.77 -9.89
C TYR A 179 8.09 9.19 -10.59
N LEU A 180 7.74 7.93 -10.31
CA LEU A 180 6.54 7.29 -10.86
C LEU A 180 5.27 8.11 -10.57
N LYS A 181 5.11 8.56 -9.32
CA LYS A 181 3.97 9.41 -8.91
C LYS A 181 3.97 10.77 -9.61
N GLN A 182 5.13 11.42 -9.71
CA GLN A 182 5.25 12.72 -10.40
C GLN A 182 4.84 12.63 -11.87
N HIS A 183 5.15 11.51 -12.53
CA HIS A 183 4.82 11.26 -13.93
C HIS A 183 3.50 10.49 -14.13
N SER A 184 2.80 10.15 -13.05
CA SER A 184 1.56 9.34 -13.07
C SER A 184 1.72 8.01 -13.82
N LEU A 185 2.87 7.36 -13.65
CA LEU A 185 3.21 6.06 -14.24
C LEU A 185 3.13 4.94 -13.21
N THR A 186 2.80 3.73 -13.67
CA THR A 186 2.89 2.50 -12.88
C THR A 186 4.30 1.92 -12.92
N VAL A 187 4.61 1.00 -12.00
CA VAL A 187 5.93 0.33 -11.95
C VAL A 187 6.27 -0.38 -13.27
N LYS A 188 5.25 -0.95 -13.94
CA LYS A 188 5.41 -1.65 -15.23
C LYS A 188 5.73 -0.70 -16.39
N GLU A 189 5.40 0.58 -16.26
CA GLU A 189 5.65 1.63 -17.24
C GLU A 189 6.95 2.41 -16.93
N SER A 190 7.67 2.02 -15.88
CA SER A 190 8.92 2.68 -15.49
C SER A 190 9.95 2.62 -16.63
N PRO A 191 10.54 3.76 -17.04
CA PRO A 191 11.66 3.76 -17.97
C PRO A 191 12.94 3.19 -17.34
N VAL A 192 13.00 3.14 -16.01
CA VAL A 192 14.11 2.56 -15.25
C VAL A 192 13.73 1.14 -14.85
N SER A 193 14.41 0.15 -15.44
CA SER A 193 14.25 -1.26 -15.09
C SER A 193 14.89 -1.60 -13.74
N SER A 194 14.50 -2.73 -13.16
CA SER A 194 15.12 -3.24 -11.91
C SER A 194 16.62 -3.46 -12.05
N PHE A 195 17.07 -3.88 -13.24
CA PHE A 195 18.49 -4.09 -13.56
C PHE A 195 19.28 -2.77 -13.54
N LEU A 196 18.78 -1.72 -14.22
CA LEU A 196 19.45 -0.41 -14.24
C LEU A 196 19.52 0.21 -12.85
N LEU A 197 18.47 0.04 -12.04
CA LEU A 197 18.50 0.50 -10.66
C LEU A 197 19.51 -0.31 -9.83
N ALA A 198 19.57 -1.63 -9.99
CA ALA A 198 20.55 -2.47 -9.29
C ALA A 198 21.99 -2.07 -9.61
N ASP A 199 22.30 -1.81 -10.88
CA ASP A 199 23.62 -1.32 -11.33
C ASP A 199 23.98 0.02 -10.70
N LEU A 200 23.04 0.97 -10.68
CA LEU A 200 23.23 2.26 -10.02
C LEU A 200 23.52 2.10 -8.52
N LEU A 201 22.76 1.25 -7.83
CA LEU A 201 22.96 0.98 -6.41
C LEU A 201 24.30 0.26 -6.14
N ASN A 202 24.77 -0.57 -7.06
CA ASN A 202 26.09 -1.20 -6.96
C ASN A 202 27.22 -0.17 -7.03
N LEU A 203 27.15 0.83 -7.92
CA LEU A 203 28.14 1.93 -7.97
C LEU A 203 28.16 2.71 -6.65
N LEU A 204 26.98 2.97 -6.08
CA LEU A 204 26.85 3.65 -4.80
C LEU A 204 27.39 2.82 -3.62
N GLU A 205 27.11 1.52 -3.57
CA GLU A 205 27.60 0.64 -2.49
C GLU A 205 29.13 0.48 -2.55
N LYS A 206 29.72 0.49 -3.76
CA LYS A 206 31.17 0.53 -3.97
C LYS A 206 31.82 1.88 -3.67
N LYS A 207 31.02 2.91 -3.35
CA LYS A 207 31.47 4.30 -3.15
C LYS A 207 32.17 4.91 -4.36
N GLU A 208 31.84 4.45 -5.56
CA GLU A 208 32.31 5.05 -6.81
C GLU A 208 31.59 6.39 -7.07
N ILE A 209 30.39 6.56 -6.51
CA ILE A 209 29.60 7.79 -6.59
C ILE A 209 29.01 8.15 -5.23
N SER A 210 28.69 9.43 -5.03
CA SER A 210 27.93 9.90 -3.86
C SER A 210 26.43 9.62 -4.01
N SER A 211 25.68 9.70 -2.90
CA SER A 211 24.21 9.61 -2.97
C SER A 211 23.60 10.76 -3.80
N ALA A 212 24.19 11.96 -3.76
CA ALA A 212 23.74 13.08 -4.59
C ALA A 212 23.97 12.81 -6.07
N ALA A 213 25.14 12.27 -6.42
CA ALA A 213 25.45 11.84 -7.79
C ALA A 213 24.51 10.72 -8.25
N ALA A 214 24.21 9.74 -7.39
CA ALA A 214 23.29 8.66 -7.73
C ALA A 214 21.87 9.17 -8.08
N LYS A 215 21.38 10.20 -7.37
CA LYS A 215 20.10 10.86 -7.72
C LYS A 215 20.15 11.56 -9.07
N GLN A 216 21.28 12.20 -9.41
CA GLN A 216 21.46 12.80 -10.73
C GLN A 216 21.48 11.72 -11.82
N VAL A 217 22.17 10.61 -11.59
CA VAL A 217 22.20 9.48 -12.53
C VAL A 217 20.80 8.89 -12.71
N LEU A 218 20.02 8.71 -11.64
CA LEU A 218 18.64 8.24 -11.72
C LEU A 218 17.76 9.18 -12.57
N ALA A 219 17.93 10.50 -12.42
CA ALA A 219 17.22 11.49 -13.22
C ALA A 219 17.56 11.40 -14.72
N GLU A 220 18.81 11.07 -15.06
CA GLU A 220 19.24 10.84 -16.44
C GLU A 220 18.73 9.50 -16.99
N LEU A 221 18.78 8.42 -16.21
CA LEU A 221 18.19 7.13 -16.58
C LEU A 221 16.70 7.28 -16.90
N TRP A 222 16.00 8.13 -16.16
CA TRP A 222 14.58 8.41 -16.36
C TRP A 222 14.26 9.00 -17.75
N LYS A 223 15.22 9.69 -18.39
CA LYS A 223 15.03 10.23 -19.75
C LYS A 223 14.95 9.13 -20.82
N GLY A 224 15.35 7.90 -20.49
CA GLY A 224 15.19 6.76 -21.38
C GLY A 224 16.14 6.75 -22.59
N GLU A 225 17.29 7.40 -22.50
CA GLU A 225 18.29 7.47 -23.60
C GLU A 225 19.05 6.14 -23.84
N GLY A 226 18.66 5.05 -23.17
CA GLY A 226 19.29 3.73 -23.32
C GLY A 226 20.70 3.61 -22.73
N LYS A 227 21.12 4.58 -21.93
CA LYS A 227 22.43 4.60 -21.26
C LYS A 227 22.43 3.79 -19.97
N THR A 228 23.57 3.19 -19.66
CA THR A 228 23.83 2.52 -18.39
C THR A 228 24.21 3.54 -17.30
N PRO A 229 24.05 3.20 -16.00
CA PRO A 229 24.46 4.07 -14.91
C PRO A 229 25.95 4.46 -14.99
N LEU A 230 26.82 3.51 -15.37
CA LEU A 230 28.26 3.75 -15.48
C LEU A 230 28.61 4.72 -16.61
N GLU A 231 27.94 4.65 -17.75
CA GLU A 231 28.13 5.59 -18.86
C GLU A 231 27.74 7.01 -18.44
N ILE A 232 26.60 7.18 -17.77
CA ILE A 232 26.13 8.48 -17.28
C ILE A 232 27.13 9.07 -16.28
N VAL A 233 27.67 8.25 -15.37
CA VAL A 233 28.67 8.68 -14.38
C VAL A 233 29.93 9.21 -15.06
N LYS A 234 30.43 8.51 -16.09
CA LYS A 234 31.61 8.94 -16.86
C LYS A 234 31.37 10.19 -17.69
N GLU A 235 30.25 10.25 -18.41
CA GLU A 235 29.88 11.41 -19.24
C GLU A 235 29.75 12.69 -18.39
N LYS A 236 29.17 12.57 -17.20
CA LYS A 236 28.94 13.70 -16.29
C LYS A 236 30.04 13.93 -15.27
N LYS A 237 31.11 13.13 -15.30
CA LYS A 237 32.25 13.19 -14.34
C LYS A 237 31.78 13.18 -12.88
N LEU A 238 30.89 12.24 -12.57
CA LEU A 238 30.25 12.10 -11.24
C LEU A 238 30.99 11.14 -10.31
N GLU A 239 32.16 10.67 -10.72
CA GLU A 239 33.01 9.76 -9.93
C GLU A 239 33.50 10.46 -8.66
N LEU A 240 33.51 9.72 -7.55
CA LEU A 240 33.98 10.23 -6.28
C LEU A 240 35.52 10.12 -6.23
N MET A 241 36.20 11.25 -6.10
CA MET A 241 37.66 11.24 -5.86
C MET A 241 37.94 10.63 -4.49
N GLN A 242 38.70 9.54 -4.47
CA GLN A 242 39.12 8.86 -3.23
C GLN A 242 40.58 9.14 -2.85
N ASP A 243 41.37 9.77 -3.73
CA ASP A 243 42.77 10.11 -3.42
C ASP A 243 42.83 11.34 -2.52
N GLN A 244 43.15 11.12 -1.25
CA GLN A 244 43.29 12.17 -0.26
C GLN A 244 44.40 13.17 -0.62
N LYS A 245 45.49 12.74 -1.25
CA LYS A 245 46.59 13.65 -1.62
C LYS A 245 46.19 14.57 -2.76
N GLU A 246 45.46 14.04 -3.73
CA GLU A 246 44.94 14.84 -4.84
C GLU A 246 43.89 15.86 -4.33
N LEU A 247 43.02 15.43 -3.41
CA LEU A 247 42.08 16.33 -2.73
C LEU A 247 42.79 17.43 -1.93
N GLU A 248 43.84 17.09 -1.17
CA GLU A 248 44.65 18.06 -0.42
C GLU A 248 45.31 19.08 -1.35
N GLN A 249 45.86 18.63 -2.49
CA GLN A 249 46.45 19.52 -3.49
C GLN A 249 45.44 20.47 -4.12
N ILE A 250 44.25 19.98 -4.46
CA ILE A 250 43.17 20.82 -5.00
C ILE A 250 42.72 21.84 -3.94
N CYS A 251 42.54 21.41 -2.69
CA CYS A 251 42.17 22.31 -1.60
C CYS A 251 43.23 23.39 -1.39
N GLN A 252 44.52 23.02 -1.38
CA GLN A 252 45.61 23.97 -1.24
C GLN A 252 45.65 24.96 -2.40
N ALA A 253 45.47 24.50 -3.65
CA ALA A 253 45.45 25.37 -4.82
C ALA A 253 44.28 26.37 -4.80
N VAL A 254 43.12 25.97 -4.26
CA VAL A 254 41.97 26.88 -4.08
C VAL A 254 42.25 27.90 -2.97
N ILE A 255 42.82 27.48 -1.84
CA ILE A 255 43.22 28.35 -0.73
C ILE A 255 44.22 29.40 -1.22
N ASP A 256 45.24 28.98 -1.95
CA ASP A 256 46.28 29.85 -2.50
C ASP A 256 45.71 30.79 -3.58
N GLY A 257 44.68 30.36 -4.31
CA GLY A 257 44.00 31.18 -5.33
C GLY A 257 42.93 32.13 -4.79
N GLN A 258 42.52 31.99 -3.53
CA GLN A 258 41.50 32.81 -2.86
C GLN A 258 42.00 33.42 -1.54
N GLU A 259 43.23 33.95 -1.52
CA GLU A 259 43.86 34.54 -0.33
C GLU A 259 42.96 35.50 0.46
N ASN A 260 42.12 36.31 -0.22
CA ASN A 260 41.23 37.28 0.44
C ASN A 260 40.07 36.67 1.26
N GLU A 261 39.51 35.53 0.85
CA GLU A 261 38.43 34.86 1.62
C GLU A 261 38.99 34.10 2.82
N VAL A 262 40.21 33.56 2.70
CA VAL A 262 40.90 32.84 3.77
C VAL A 262 41.32 33.78 4.89
N ILE A 263 41.83 34.98 4.55
CA ILE A 263 42.21 36.01 5.53
C ILE A 263 40.98 36.51 6.33
N MET A 264 39.81 36.62 5.69
CA MET A 264 38.55 36.99 6.35
C MET A 264 38.03 35.93 7.34
N MET A 265 38.33 34.65 7.14
CA MET A 265 37.95 33.56 8.05
C MET A 265 38.87 33.41 9.27
N VAL A 266 40.15 33.78 9.15
CA VAL A 266 41.15 33.63 10.24
C VAL A 266 41.16 34.83 11.19
N LEU A 267 40.66 35.98 10.76
CA LEU A 267 40.64 37.24 11.53
C LEU A 267 39.26 37.59 12.13
N GLY A 268 38.26 36.70 12.02
CA GLY A 268 36.95 36.82 12.66
C GLY A 268 36.80 35.89 13.87
#